data_AF-A0A3Q9I9R2-F1
#
_entry.id   AF-A0A3Q9I9R2-F1
#
_cell.length_a   1.000
_cell.length_b   1.000
_cell.length_c   1.000
_cell.angle_alpha   90.00
_cell.angle_beta   90.00
_cell.angle_gamma   90.00
#
_symmetry.space_group_name_H-M   'P 1'
#
loop_
_entity.id
_entity.type
_entity.pdbx_description
1 polymer ?
#
loop_
_entity_poly.entity_id
_entity_poly.type
_entity_poly.pdbx_seq_one_letter_code
_entity_poly.pdbx_strand_id
1 'polypeptide(L)' 'MGSGVFVSKNGRVSKAIGIQPKEALLFAPPKKNSSQILEEQRIAVKRNSKQIKDRFAQATKRA' A
#
# COMPACT_ATOMS: atom_id res chain seq x y z
N MET A 1 -0.68 18.96 -1.11
CA MET A 1 -0.96 18.00 -0.02
C MET A 1 0.34 17.65 0.68
N GLY A 2 0.51 17.99 1.96
CA GLY A 2 1.71 17.63 2.72
C GLY A 2 1.63 16.18 3.18
N SER A 3 2.59 15.34 2.79
CA SER A 3 2.68 13.95 3.25
C SER A 3 2.94 13.92 4.75
N GLY A 4 1.91 13.63 5.56
CA GLY A 4 2.08 13.41 6.99
C GLY A 4 2.89 12.14 7.22
N VAL A 5 4.00 12.24 7.95
CA VAL A 5 4.72 11.07 8.47
C VAL A 5 3.99 10.60 9.72
N PHE A 6 3.79 9.30 9.89
CA PHE A 6 3.17 8.72 11.07
C PHE A 6 4.18 7.89 11.86
N VAL A 7 4.06 7.89 13.18
CA VAL A 7 4.91 7.13 14.11
C VAL A 7 4.06 6.18 14.93
N SER A 8 4.56 4.97 15.17
CA SER A 8 4.02 4.07 16.20
C SER A 8 4.96 4.02 17.40
N LYS A 9 4.42 4.28 18.59
CA LYS A 9 5.09 4.04 19.88
C LYS A 9 4.09 3.37 20.82
N ASN A 10 4.48 2.25 21.44
CA ASN A 10 3.63 1.47 22.35
C ASN A 10 2.29 1.01 21.71
N GLY A 11 2.31 0.70 20.41
CA GLY A 11 1.11 0.23 19.68
C GLY A 11 0.12 1.33 19.27
N ARG A 12 0.37 2.60 19.61
CA ARG A 12 -0.46 3.73 19.19
C ARG A 12 0.19 4.48 18.03
N VAL A 13 -0.56 4.65 16.93
CA VAL A 13 -0.14 5.41 15.75
C VAL A 13 -0.57 6.87 15.88
N SER A 14 0.36 7.81 15.67
CA SER A 14 0.08 9.24 15.67
C SER A 14 0.84 9.97 14.57
N LYS A 15 0.35 11.13 14.13
CA LYS A 15 1.08 11.98 13.18
C LYS A 15 2.37 12.47 13.85
N ALA A 16 3.50 12.29 13.18
CA ALA A 16 4.79 12.73 13.67
C ALA A 16 4.88 14.27 13.57
N ILE A 17 5.06 14.92 14.72
CA ILE A 17 5.23 16.36 14.83
C ILE A 17 6.51 16.58 15.66
N GLY A 18 7.47 17.34 15.13
CA GLY A 18 8.75 17.61 15.81
C GLY A 18 9.78 16.47 15.69
N ILE A 19 10.76 16.47 16.60
CA ILE A 19 11.88 15.51 16.62
C ILE A 19 11.35 14.12 17.01
N GLN A 20 11.61 13.11 16.18
CA GLN A 20 11.10 11.76 16.38
C GLN A 20 12.02 10.95 17.32
N PRO A 21 11.45 10.11 18.22
CA PRO A 21 12.24 9.22 19.06
C PRO A 21 13.05 8.22 18.21
N LYS A 22 14.27 7.89 18.65
CA LYS A 22 15.18 6.95 17.95
C LYS A 22 14.57 5.57 17.71
N GLU A 23 13.63 5.15 18.56
CA GLU A 23 12.99 3.83 18.52
C GLU A 23 11.58 3.83 17.88
N ALA A 24 11.14 4.94 17.28
CA ALA A 24 9.83 5.01 16.66
C ALA A 24 9.81 4.33 15.28
N LEU A 25 8.80 3.47 15.03
CA LEU A 25 8.55 2.95 13.68
C LEU A 25 7.91 4.04 12.83
N LEU A 26 8.57 4.38 11.71
CA LEU A 26 8.16 5.44 10.81
C LEU A 26 7.37 4.90 9.62
N PHE A 27 6.14 5.37 9.49
CA PHE A 27 5.27 5.12 8.37
C PHE A 27 5.24 6.39 7.52
N ALA A 28 6.21 6.49 6.61
CA ALA A 28 6.20 7.50 5.57
C ALA A 28 5.71 6.84 4.27
N PRO A 29 4.61 7.31 3.65
CA PRO A 29 4.29 6.86 2.31
C PRO A 29 5.47 7.24 1.39
N PRO A 30 5.94 6.34 0.52
CA PRO A 30 6.97 6.68 -0.45
C PRO A 30 6.49 7.88 -1.26
N LYS A 31 7.37 8.85 -1.50
CA LYS A 31 7.09 10.01 -2.36
C LYS A 31 6.94 9.51 -3.80
N LYS A 32 5.76 9.03 -4.16
CA LYS A 32 5.41 8.62 -5.51
C LYS A 32 4.80 9.81 -6.23
N ASN A 33 5.27 10.05 -7.46
CA ASN A 33 4.60 11.01 -8.34
C ASN A 33 3.35 10.37 -8.95
N SER A 34 2.52 11.18 -9.60
CA SER A 34 1.26 10.73 -10.19
C SER A 34 1.46 9.64 -11.26
N SER A 35 2.52 9.72 -12.06
CA SER A 35 2.81 8.72 -13.10
C SER A 35 3.14 7.35 -12.49
N GLN A 36 3.95 7.31 -11.42
CA GLN A 36 4.27 6.07 -10.69
C GLN A 36 3.03 5.45 -10.06
N ILE A 37 2.13 6.26 -9.48
CA ILE A 37 0.87 5.77 -8.91
C ILE A 37 0.00 5.12 -10.00
N LEU A 38 -0.12 5.77 -11.16
CA LEU A 38 -0.91 5.25 -12.28
C LEU A 38 -0.31 3.96 -12.85
N GLU A 39 1.00 3.87 -12.93
CA GLU A 39 1.70 2.66 -13.38
C GLU A 39 1.44 1.48 -12.44
N GLU A 40 1.57 1.70 -11.12
CA GLU A 40 1.27 0.67 -10.11
C GLU A 40 -0.18 0.19 -10.18
N GLN A 41 -1.13 1.13 -10.36
CA GLN A 41 -2.54 0.79 -10.52
C GLN A 41 -2.79 -0.08 -11.76
N ARG A 42 -2.18 0.26 -12.90
CA ARG A 42 -2.29 -0.55 -14.12
C ARG A 42 -1.73 -1.95 -13.93
N ILE A 43 -0.57 -2.07 -13.28
CA ILE A 43 0.05 -3.37 -12.97
C ILE A 43 -0.87 -4.19 -12.05
N ALA A 44 -1.41 -3.56 -11.00
CA ALA A 44 -2.33 -4.21 -10.06
C ALA A 44 -3.60 -4.72 -10.76
N VAL A 45 -4.23 -3.90 -11.61
CA VAL A 45 -5.42 -4.31 -12.38
C VAL A 45 -5.12 -5.50 -13.29
N LYS A 46 -3.98 -5.50 -13.98
CA LYS A 46 -3.57 -6.62 -14.84
C LYS A 46 -3.36 -7.91 -14.03
N ARG A 47 -2.70 -7.84 -12.88
CA ARG A 47 -2.51 -9.01 -11.99
C ARG A 47 -3.83 -9.52 -11.43
N ASN A 48 -4.66 -8.62 -10.91
CA ASN A 48 -5.93 -8.97 -10.30
C ASN A 48 -6.89 -9.61 -11.32
N SER A 49 -7.01 -9.01 -12.50
CA SER A 49 -7.85 -9.58 -13.57
C SER A 49 -7.39 -10.97 -14.01
N LYS A 50 -6.07 -11.21 -14.12
CA LYS A 50 -5.53 -12.55 -14.39
C LYS A 50 -5.90 -13.53 -13.28
N GLN A 51 -5.65 -13.17 -12.02
CA GLN A 51 -5.96 -14.02 -10.87
C GLN A 51 -7.45 -14.36 -10.76
N ILE A 52 -8.33 -13.39 -11.04
CA ILE A 52 -9.78 -13.60 -11.04
C ILE A 52 -10.15 -14.61 -12.13
N LYS A 53 -9.65 -14.44 -13.37
CA LYS A 53 -9.90 -15.38 -14.48
C LYS A 53 -9.40 -16.79 -14.16
N ASP A 54 -8.19 -16.90 -13.60
CA ASP A 54 -7.60 -18.20 -13.23
C ASP A 54 -8.45 -18.89 -12.16
N ARG A 55 -8.94 -18.16 -11.16
CA ARG A 55 -9.84 -18.70 -10.12
C ARG A 55 -11.19 -19.12 -10.69
N PHE A 56 -11.78 -18.33 -11.59
CA PHE A 56 -13.02 -18.72 -12.26
C PHE A 56 -12.83 -20.00 -13.08
N ALA A 57 -11.75 -20.10 -13.85
CA ALA A 57 -11.45 -21.30 -14.63
C ALA A 57 -11.22 -22.54 -13.75
N GLN A 58 -10.62 -22.38 -12.56
CA GLN A 58 -10.47 -23.47 -11.60
C GLN A 58 -11.82 -23.89 -10.99
N ALA A 59 -12.69 -22.94 -10.68
CA ALA A 59 -14.01 -23.21 -10.11
C ALA A 59 -14.93 -23.92 -11.12
N THR A 60 -14.94 -23.47 -12.38
CA THR A 60 -15.78 -24.07 -13.43
C THR A 60 -15.28 -25.41 -13.94
N LYS A 61 -13.99 -25.75 -13.74
CA LYS A 61 -13.47 -27.10 -14.02
C LYS A 61 -13.86 -28.17 -12.99
N ARG A 62 -14.35 -27.75 -11.83
CA ARG A 62 -14.80 -28.64 -10.73
C ARG A 62 -16.32 -28.84 -10.70
N ALA A 63 -17.06 -28.12 -11.54
CA ALA A 63 -18.50 -28.29 -11.76
C ALA A 63 -18.73 -29.18 -12.98
#